data_AF-A0A1Q7CZ48-F1
#
_entry.id   AF-A0A1Q7CZ48-F1
#
_cell.length_a   1.000
_cell.length_b   1.000
_cell.length_c   1.000
_cell.angle_alpha   90.00
_cell.angle_beta   90.00
_cell.angle_gamma   90.00
#
_symmetry.space_group_name_H-M   'P 1'
#
loop_
_entity.id
_entity.type
_entity.pdbx_description
1 polymer ?
#
loop_
_entity_poly.entity_id
_entity_poly.type
_entity_poly.pdbx_seq_one_letter_code
_entity_poly.pdbx_strand_id
1 'polypeptide(L)'
;MVGRRTAKDTAKLIDEVARGDRFLEDIKDPQLRETVRLALRLHKDPYSGPDAKTRSRIRSRVLFGLHPRNATLIDRLAIVFELLGRPTPYAMRALGVGLVIVAIGASTALVSAGTVADDALYSVKITSEQMRLSLATSPEDRAVVELSIAEHRLAEATALATLGDEDNALVATSEYGEHMANAAAELAQVESLQPETATLVVQLQQRIDEHRATAAAVVARLAEDPNRASAAAALSAVAVRGPSTAGLSPAAAIAQDAADTADEAAALAERKATPVRGTGSSQPSSSTDRTATPVVRDTNASGGSARGESAQGERVSKKGRAAGAARKAADEAKAAAKKAKEGSRRTLAPNNRDRSDNRDDSNNGND
;
A
#
# COMPACT_ATOMS: atom_id res chain seq x y z
N MET A 1 7.01 13.66 72.00
CA MET A 1 6.12 13.06 70.98
C MET A 1 6.35 13.76 69.65
N VAL A 2 7.07 13.13 68.73
CA VAL A 2 7.29 13.66 67.38
C VAL A 2 6.17 13.11 66.49
N GLY A 3 5.17 13.94 66.18
CA GLY A 3 4.08 13.54 65.28
C GLY A 3 4.64 13.26 63.89
N ARG A 4 4.34 12.07 63.33
CA ARG A 4 4.62 11.73 61.94
C ARG A 4 3.88 12.72 61.04
N ARG A 5 4.58 13.73 60.54
CA ARG A 5 4.03 14.64 59.53
C ARG A 5 4.01 13.93 58.20
N THR A 6 2.91 14.07 57.48
CA THR A 6 2.69 13.32 56.24
C THR A 6 3.20 14.13 55.05
N ALA A 7 3.63 13.45 53.98
CA ALA A 7 4.07 14.10 52.74
C ALA A 7 2.99 15.01 52.09
N LYS A 8 1.73 14.86 52.51
CA LYS A 8 0.63 15.74 52.09
C LYS A 8 0.70 17.13 52.75
N ASP A 9 1.17 17.20 53.99
CA ASP A 9 1.28 18.45 54.73
C ASP A 9 2.40 19.34 54.16
N THR A 10 3.51 18.73 53.72
CA THR A 10 4.62 19.44 53.06
C THR A 10 4.23 19.94 51.67
N ALA A 11 3.50 19.14 50.88
CA ALA A 11 3.01 19.56 49.57
C ALA A 11 2.05 20.76 49.66
N LYS A 12 1.13 20.74 50.65
CA LYS A 12 0.20 21.84 50.91
C LYS A 12 0.94 23.14 51.26
N LEU A 13 1.97 23.06 52.11
CA LEU A 13 2.79 24.21 52.49
C LEU A 13 3.59 24.79 51.32
N ILE A 14 4.07 23.95 50.40
CA ILE A 14 4.76 24.43 49.17
C ILE A 14 3.79 25.23 48.30
N ASP A 15 2.56 24.77 48.13
CA ASP A 15 1.54 25.42 47.31
C ASP A 15 1.05 26.75 47.93
N GLU A 16 0.81 26.78 49.25
CA GLU A 16 0.45 28.01 49.99
C GLU A 16 1.54 29.09 49.89
N VAL A 17 2.82 28.71 50.00
CA VAL A 17 3.94 29.66 49.90
C VAL A 17 4.19 30.07 48.44
N ALA A 18 4.04 29.16 47.47
CA ALA A 18 4.19 29.48 46.05
C ALA A 18 3.12 30.47 45.56
N ARG A 19 1.91 30.41 46.14
CA ARG A 19 0.79 31.31 45.84
C ARG A 19 0.89 32.67 46.56
N GLY A 20 1.79 32.79 47.54
CA GLY A 20 1.99 34.00 48.33
C GLY A 20 1.04 34.14 49.51
N ASP A 21 0.23 33.12 49.81
CA ASP A 21 -0.75 33.12 50.90
C ASP A 21 -0.07 33.00 52.29
N ARG A 22 1.20 32.59 52.32
CA ARG A 22 1.97 32.41 53.55
C ARG A 22 3.46 32.69 53.35
N PHE A 23 4.08 33.34 54.32
CA PHE A 23 5.51 33.63 54.28
C PHE A 23 6.36 32.44 54.75
N LEU A 24 7.56 32.30 54.20
CA LEU A 24 8.52 31.22 54.56
C LEU A 24 8.96 31.32 56.02
N GLU A 25 8.98 32.53 56.56
CA GLU A 25 9.38 32.85 57.92
C GLU A 25 8.37 32.31 58.96
N ASP A 26 7.10 32.15 58.57
CA ASP A 26 6.01 31.69 59.45
C ASP A 26 6.04 30.17 59.72
N ILE A 27 6.92 29.44 59.03
CA ILE A 27 7.12 28.00 59.26
C ILE A 27 8.05 27.82 60.47
N LYS A 28 7.44 27.49 61.62
CA LYS A 28 8.15 27.31 62.91
C LYS A 28 9.20 26.20 62.90
N ASP A 29 9.08 25.22 61.99
CA ASP A 29 10.03 24.11 61.91
C ASP A 29 11.19 24.45 60.94
N PRO A 30 12.44 24.49 61.43
CA PRO A 30 13.58 24.85 60.61
C PRO A 30 13.84 23.86 59.47
N GLN A 31 13.64 22.56 59.68
CA GLN A 31 13.89 21.54 58.66
C GLN A 31 12.85 21.61 57.54
N LEU A 32 11.58 21.86 57.90
CA LEU A 32 10.50 22.00 56.94
C LEU A 32 10.66 23.26 56.09
N ARG A 33 11.07 24.37 56.73
CA ARG A 33 11.34 25.63 56.06
C ARG A 33 12.47 25.49 55.03
N GLU A 34 13.54 24.77 55.35
CA GLU A 34 14.62 24.49 54.39
C GLU A 34 14.13 23.63 53.22
N THR A 35 13.29 22.63 53.50
CA THR A 35 12.73 21.74 52.46
C THR A 35 11.82 22.51 51.49
N VAL A 36 10.94 23.38 52.01
CA VAL A 36 10.07 24.23 51.19
C VAL A 36 10.89 25.26 50.41
N ARG A 37 11.92 25.85 51.03
CA ARG A 37 12.84 26.78 50.36
C ARG A 37 13.59 26.11 49.20
N LEU A 38 14.07 24.87 49.40
CA LEU A 38 14.70 24.06 48.35
C LEU A 38 13.71 23.71 47.24
N ALA A 39 12.49 23.29 47.58
CA ALA A 39 11.46 22.97 46.60
C ALA A 39 11.06 24.17 45.73
N LEU A 40 10.90 25.35 46.34
CA LEU A 40 10.60 26.59 45.61
C LEU A 40 11.76 27.04 44.72
N ARG A 41 13.01 26.81 45.17
CA ARG A 41 14.20 27.10 44.37
C ARG A 41 14.28 26.17 43.15
N LEU A 42 14.00 24.89 43.33
CA LEU A 42 13.97 23.89 42.27
C LEU A 42 12.83 24.13 41.27
N HIS A 43 11.69 24.64 41.75
CA HIS A 43 10.56 24.99 40.88
C HIS A 43 10.79 26.26 40.05
N LYS A 44 11.74 27.12 40.47
CA LYS A 44 12.10 28.35 39.76
C LYS A 44 13.10 28.12 38.62
N ASP A 45 13.76 26.96 38.57
CA ASP A 45 14.58 26.60 37.43
C ASP A 45 13.68 26.31 36.23
N PRO A 46 13.87 27.01 35.09
CA PRO A 46 13.06 26.77 33.91
C PRO A 46 13.20 25.32 33.51
N TYR A 47 12.08 24.60 33.50
CA TYR A 47 12.02 23.23 33.02
C TYR A 47 12.62 23.17 31.62
N SER A 48 13.87 22.71 31.54
CA SER A 48 14.58 22.48 30.29
C SER A 48 14.02 21.22 29.68
N GLY A 49 12.81 21.33 29.13
CA GLY A 49 12.17 20.24 28.44
C GLY A 49 13.06 19.74 27.30
N PRO A 50 12.97 18.46 26.95
CA PRO A 50 13.76 17.91 25.85
C PRO A 50 13.56 18.76 24.59
N ASP A 51 14.68 19.07 23.91
CA ASP A 51 14.71 19.80 22.64
C ASP A 51 13.67 19.25 21.65
N ALA A 52 13.14 20.10 20.77
CA ALA A 52 12.07 19.75 19.82
C ALA A 52 12.42 18.48 19.02
N LYS A 53 13.70 18.31 18.67
CA LYS A 53 14.21 17.12 17.98
C LYS A 53 14.16 15.86 18.86
N THR A 54 14.43 16.00 20.15
CA THR A 54 14.36 14.91 21.13
C THR A 54 12.92 14.52 21.42
N ARG A 55 12.00 15.49 21.52
CA ARG A 55 10.56 15.22 21.63
C ARG A 55 10.01 14.48 20.41
N SER A 56 10.41 14.87 19.21
CA SER A 56 10.01 14.17 17.97
C SER A 56 10.47 12.70 17.97
N ARG A 57 11.71 12.41 18.40
CA ARG A 57 12.20 11.01 18.52
C ARG A 57 11.53 10.20 19.61
N ILE A 58 11.24 10.83 20.75
CA ILE A 58 10.51 10.16 21.84
C ILE A 58 9.09 9.85 21.36
N ARG A 59 8.43 10.80 20.69
CA ARG A 59 7.08 10.62 20.13
C ARG A 59 7.06 9.53 19.06
N SER A 60 8.05 9.48 18.16
CA SER A 60 8.12 8.42 17.16
C SER A 60 8.36 7.06 17.78
N ARG A 61 9.24 6.92 18.79
CA ARG A 61 9.43 5.63 19.50
C ARG A 61 8.20 5.19 20.29
N VAL A 62 7.54 6.12 20.99
CA VAL A 62 6.35 5.80 21.79
C VAL A 62 5.17 5.45 20.89
N LEU A 63 4.95 6.18 19.78
CA LEU A 63 3.91 5.83 18.81
C LEU A 63 4.23 4.53 18.07
N PHE A 64 5.51 4.23 17.80
CA PHE A 64 5.89 2.95 17.22
C PHE A 64 5.67 1.79 18.20
N GLY A 65 5.90 2.01 19.50
CA GLY A 65 5.65 1.02 20.56
C GLY A 65 4.17 0.87 20.97
N LEU A 66 3.32 1.83 20.62
CA LEU A 66 1.87 1.80 20.82
C LEU A 66 1.11 1.27 19.61
N HIS A 67 1.77 0.65 18.62
CA HIS A 67 1.04 -0.19 17.69
C HIS A 67 0.26 -1.23 18.52
N PRO A 68 -1.08 -1.18 18.53
CA PRO A 68 -1.84 -2.19 19.23
C PRO A 68 -1.43 -3.52 18.61
N ARG A 69 -0.97 -4.46 19.45
CA ARG A 69 -0.85 -5.87 19.06
C ARG A 69 -2.13 -6.19 18.31
N ASN A 70 -1.99 -6.61 17.05
CA ASN A 70 -3.09 -6.90 16.16
C ASN A 70 -4.12 -7.75 16.92
N ALA A 71 -5.19 -7.11 17.40
CA ALA A 71 -6.35 -7.82 17.91
C ALA A 71 -6.84 -8.62 16.72
N THR A 72 -6.58 -9.92 16.76
CA THR A 72 -6.92 -10.86 15.70
C THR A 72 -8.41 -10.73 15.40
N LEU A 73 -8.79 -10.90 14.14
CA LEU A 73 -10.18 -10.78 13.67
C LEU A 73 -11.18 -11.58 14.54
N ILE A 74 -10.71 -12.67 15.15
CA ILE A 74 -11.43 -13.52 16.09
C ILE A 74 -11.81 -12.78 17.38
N ASP A 75 -10.94 -11.92 17.91
CA ASP A 75 -11.17 -11.16 19.14
C ASP A 75 -12.21 -10.05 18.91
N ARG A 76 -12.19 -9.45 17.71
CA ARG A 76 -13.20 -8.44 17.30
C ARG A 76 -14.56 -9.08 17.03
N LEU A 77 -14.58 -10.27 16.44
CA LEU A 77 -15.81 -11.06 16.25
C LEU A 77 -16.39 -11.52 17.59
N ALA A 78 -15.56 -11.93 18.54
CA ALA A 78 -16.02 -12.33 19.88
C ALA A 78 -16.71 -11.17 20.62
N ILE A 79 -16.15 -9.97 20.58
CA ILE A 79 -16.74 -8.77 21.22
C ILE A 79 -18.09 -8.40 20.57
N VAL A 80 -18.19 -8.47 19.24
CA VAL A 80 -19.45 -8.18 18.52
C VAL A 80 -20.50 -9.25 18.82
N PHE A 81 -20.11 -10.53 18.87
CA PHE A 81 -21.01 -11.63 19.17
C PHE A 81 -21.49 -11.60 20.63
N GLU A 82 -20.63 -11.19 21.57
CA GLU A 82 -20.98 -11.02 22.98
C GLU A 82 -21.90 -9.81 23.20
N LEU A 83 -21.74 -8.72 22.43
CA LEU A 83 -22.67 -7.58 22.44
C LEU A 83 -24.04 -7.94 21.84
N LEU A 84 -24.05 -8.76 20.78
CA LEU A 84 -25.26 -9.14 20.06
C LEU A 84 -26.04 -10.27 20.77
N GLY A 85 -25.36 -11.06 21.60
CA GLY A 85 -25.93 -12.18 22.36
C GLY A 85 -26.67 -11.79 23.65
N ARG A 86 -26.61 -10.54 24.11
CA ARG A 86 -27.34 -10.10 25.31
C ARG A 86 -28.75 -9.58 24.97
N PRO A 87 -29.83 -10.15 25.57
CA PRO A 87 -31.19 -9.71 25.32
C PRO A 87 -31.44 -8.38 26.04
N THR A 88 -31.14 -7.27 25.38
CA THR A 88 -31.43 -5.92 25.88
C THR A 88 -32.53 -5.26 25.04
N PRO A 89 -33.46 -4.52 25.67
CA PRO A 89 -34.65 -3.99 25.01
C PRO A 89 -34.31 -2.93 23.95
N TYR A 90 -35.11 -2.91 22.88
CA TYR A 90 -34.93 -2.17 21.62
C TYR A 90 -34.61 -0.66 21.77
N ALA A 91 -34.99 -0.03 22.89
CA ALA A 91 -34.69 1.38 23.17
C ALA A 91 -33.18 1.66 23.26
N MET A 92 -32.37 0.74 23.79
CA MET A 92 -30.90 0.91 23.83
C MET A 92 -30.26 0.73 22.45
N ARG A 93 -30.87 -0.07 21.55
CA ARG A 93 -30.36 -0.24 20.17
C ARG A 93 -30.56 1.03 19.36
N ALA A 94 -31.72 1.68 19.48
CA ALA A 94 -31.98 2.96 18.83
C ALA A 94 -31.04 4.06 19.34
N LEU A 95 -30.76 4.07 20.65
CA LEU A 95 -29.82 5.03 21.24
C LEU A 95 -28.38 4.77 20.77
N GLY A 96 -27.95 3.50 20.70
CA GLY A 96 -26.64 3.13 20.14
C GLY A 96 -26.47 3.53 18.68
N VAL A 97 -27.47 3.27 17.84
CA VAL A 97 -27.46 3.68 16.42
C VAL A 97 -27.45 5.20 16.28
N GLY A 98 -28.26 5.91 17.09
CA GLY A 98 -28.27 7.37 17.11
C GLY A 98 -26.93 7.99 17.51
N LEU A 99 -26.25 7.41 18.50
CA LEU A 99 -24.95 7.89 18.97
C LEU A 99 -23.84 7.66 17.94
N VAL A 100 -23.91 6.55 17.18
CA VAL A 100 -23.00 6.28 16.05
C VAL A 100 -23.22 7.30 14.92
N ILE A 101 -24.47 7.61 14.57
CA ILE A 101 -24.79 8.60 13.52
C ILE A 101 -24.32 10.00 13.93
N VAL A 102 -24.51 10.40 15.20
CA VAL A 102 -24.06 11.71 15.72
C VAL A 102 -22.53 11.80 15.78
N ALA A 103 -21.83 10.71 16.16
CA ALA A 103 -20.37 10.68 16.15
C ALA A 103 -19.78 10.81 14.73
N ILE A 104 -20.45 10.21 13.73
CA ILE A 104 -20.06 10.34 12.32
C ILE A 104 -20.35 11.76 11.80
N GLY A 105 -21.51 12.34 12.16
CA GLY A 105 -21.91 13.69 11.73
C GLY A 105 -21.08 14.83 12.33
N ALA A 106 -20.57 14.68 13.56
CA ALA A 106 -19.74 15.69 14.21
C ALA A 106 -18.29 15.76 13.67
N SER A 107 -17.87 14.78 12.87
CA SER A 107 -16.49 14.66 12.37
C SER A 107 -16.20 15.52 11.12
N THR A 108 -17.21 16.16 10.52
CA THR A 108 -17.07 16.92 9.26
C THR A 108 -16.85 18.43 9.45
N ALA A 109 -16.88 18.95 10.69
CA ALA A 109 -16.88 20.40 10.94
C ALA A 109 -15.50 21.02 11.24
N LEU A 110 -14.40 20.27 11.17
CA LEU A 110 -13.05 20.80 11.41
C LEU A 110 -12.12 20.49 10.24
N VAL A 111 -12.33 21.20 9.13
CA VAL A 111 -11.35 21.26 8.03
C VAL A 111 -10.92 22.71 7.85
N SER A 112 -9.77 23.06 8.43
CA SER A 112 -8.98 24.20 7.98
C SER A 112 -7.51 23.95 8.30
N ALA A 113 -6.68 24.25 7.30
CA ALA A 113 -5.22 24.12 7.22
C ALA A 113 -4.69 22.70 6.93
N GLY A 114 -4.15 22.55 5.71
CA GLY A 114 -3.86 21.28 5.08
C GLY A 114 -2.74 20.46 5.70
N THR A 115 -2.97 19.15 5.72
CA THR A 115 -1.97 18.07 5.66
C THR A 115 -2.68 16.83 5.13
N VAL A 116 -2.11 16.20 4.12
CA VAL A 116 -2.41 14.81 3.75
C VAL A 116 -2.14 13.92 4.97
N ALA A 117 -3.08 13.01 5.27
CA ALA A 117 -3.07 11.95 6.29
C ALA A 117 -4.02 12.17 7.47
N ASP A 118 -5.26 11.67 7.35
CA ASP A 118 -5.84 10.66 8.25
C ASP A 118 -7.26 10.37 7.75
N ASP A 119 -7.40 9.51 6.74
CA ASP A 119 -8.72 9.17 6.23
C ASP A 119 -9.28 7.99 7.05
N ALA A 120 -10.00 8.29 8.13
CA ALA A 120 -10.73 7.27 8.89
C ALA A 120 -11.79 6.54 8.02
N LEU A 121 -12.08 7.05 6.82
CA LEU A 121 -12.88 6.37 5.80
C LEU A 121 -12.07 5.31 5.00
N TYR A 122 -10.74 5.28 5.12
CA TYR A 122 -9.84 4.37 4.41
C TYR A 122 -10.09 2.89 4.74
N SER A 123 -10.30 2.57 6.01
CA SER A 123 -10.54 1.19 6.44
C SER A 123 -11.98 0.73 6.22
N VAL A 124 -12.95 1.65 6.24
CA VAL A 124 -14.36 1.34 5.98
C VAL A 124 -14.58 1.02 4.49
N LYS A 125 -13.87 1.74 3.60
CA LYS A 125 -13.94 1.51 2.16
C LYS A 125 -13.38 0.14 1.76
N ILE A 126 -12.19 -0.23 2.24
CA ILE A 126 -11.58 -1.54 1.95
C ILE A 126 -12.43 -2.70 2.48
N THR A 127 -13.05 -2.54 3.66
CA THR A 127 -13.93 -3.58 4.21
C THR A 127 -15.25 -3.71 3.41
N SER A 128 -15.78 -2.60 2.89
CA SER A 128 -16.97 -2.62 2.04
C SER A 128 -16.71 -3.24 0.66
N GLU A 129 -15.50 -3.07 0.11
CA GLU A 129 -15.08 -3.67 -1.16
C GLU A 129 -14.90 -5.19 -1.04
N GLN A 130 -14.30 -5.67 0.07
CA GLN A 130 -14.17 -7.11 0.34
C GLN A 130 -15.52 -7.78 0.66
N MET A 131 -16.45 -7.08 1.32
CA MET A 131 -17.82 -7.58 1.50
C MET A 131 -18.55 -7.68 0.15
N ARG A 132 -18.39 -6.70 -0.74
CA ARG A 132 -18.94 -6.77 -2.11
C ARG A 132 -18.34 -7.92 -2.92
N LEU A 133 -17.04 -8.17 -2.85
CA LEU A 133 -16.42 -9.34 -3.51
C LEU A 133 -16.96 -10.68 -2.98
N SER A 134 -17.21 -10.77 -1.66
CA SER A 134 -17.77 -11.97 -1.03
C SER A 134 -19.26 -12.21 -1.34
N LEU A 135 -19.96 -11.16 -1.79
CA LEU A 135 -21.37 -11.19 -2.20
C LEU A 135 -21.55 -11.16 -3.74
N ALA A 136 -20.48 -10.89 -4.49
CA ALA A 136 -20.42 -10.83 -5.95
C ALA A 136 -20.49 -12.24 -6.55
N THR A 137 -21.71 -12.74 -6.73
CA THR A 137 -21.96 -14.02 -7.40
C THR A 137 -21.89 -13.92 -8.93
N SER A 138 -21.95 -12.71 -9.50
CA SER A 138 -21.90 -12.45 -10.95
C SER A 138 -20.49 -12.06 -11.43
N PRO A 139 -20.08 -12.43 -12.66
CA PRO A 139 -18.78 -12.01 -13.23
C PRO A 139 -18.67 -10.48 -13.38
N GLU A 140 -19.77 -9.78 -13.59
CA GLU A 140 -19.83 -8.32 -13.67
C GLU A 140 -19.45 -7.67 -12.34
N ASP A 141 -20.00 -8.16 -11.23
CA ASP A 141 -19.66 -7.66 -9.89
C ASP A 141 -18.19 -7.92 -9.56
N ARG A 142 -17.63 -9.06 -10.00
CA ARG A 142 -16.20 -9.37 -9.84
C ARG A 142 -15.34 -8.40 -10.63
N ALA A 143 -15.71 -8.10 -11.88
CA ALA A 143 -15.00 -7.14 -12.71
C ALA A 143 -14.97 -5.74 -12.08
N VAL A 144 -16.08 -5.31 -11.47
CA VAL A 144 -16.16 -4.02 -10.76
C VAL A 144 -15.20 -3.97 -9.56
N VAL A 145 -15.10 -5.05 -8.78
CA VAL A 145 -14.17 -5.07 -7.65
C VAL A 145 -12.72 -5.14 -8.10
N GLU A 146 -12.40 -5.96 -9.11
CA GLU A 146 -11.05 -6.00 -9.67
C GLU A 146 -10.64 -4.62 -10.22
N LEU A 147 -11.55 -3.89 -10.86
CA LEU A 147 -11.33 -2.50 -11.26
C LEU A 147 -11.08 -1.56 -10.06
N SER A 148 -11.83 -1.68 -8.97
CA SER A 148 -11.60 -0.83 -7.79
C SER A 148 -10.23 -1.12 -7.14
N ILE A 149 -9.79 -2.38 -7.14
CA ILE A 149 -8.46 -2.75 -6.64
C ILE A 149 -7.39 -2.16 -7.58
N ALA A 150 -7.58 -2.26 -8.89
CA ALA A 150 -6.67 -1.65 -9.86
C ALA A 150 -6.55 -0.12 -9.64
N GLU A 151 -7.67 0.59 -9.54
CA GLU A 151 -7.69 2.03 -9.22
C GLU A 151 -6.85 2.36 -7.98
N HIS A 152 -7.01 1.54 -6.93
CA HIS A 152 -6.25 1.69 -5.70
C HIS A 152 -4.74 1.48 -5.92
N ARG A 153 -4.35 0.43 -6.65
CA ARG A 153 -2.94 0.15 -6.96
C ARG A 153 -2.30 1.21 -7.84
N LEU A 154 -3.05 1.81 -8.75
CA LEU A 154 -2.58 2.95 -9.53
C LEU A 154 -2.34 4.18 -8.64
N ALA A 155 -3.28 4.49 -7.74
CA ALA A 155 -3.11 5.59 -6.78
C ALA A 155 -1.88 5.35 -5.87
N GLU A 156 -1.70 4.11 -5.37
CA GLU A 156 -0.52 3.71 -4.61
C GLU A 156 0.77 3.87 -5.41
N ALA A 157 0.80 3.39 -6.67
CA ALA A 157 1.95 3.53 -7.56
C ALA A 157 2.32 5.00 -7.78
N THR A 158 1.33 5.88 -7.99
CA THR A 158 1.58 7.33 -8.13
C THR A 158 2.14 7.95 -6.87
N ALA A 159 1.60 7.61 -5.69
CA ALA A 159 2.10 8.11 -4.42
C ALA A 159 3.56 7.65 -4.19
N LEU A 160 3.85 6.37 -4.38
CA LEU A 160 5.20 5.81 -4.22
C LEU A 160 6.19 6.44 -5.21
N ALA A 161 5.80 6.65 -6.47
CA ALA A 161 6.63 7.32 -7.46
C ALA A 161 6.94 8.77 -7.07
N THR A 162 5.97 9.52 -6.53
CA THR A 162 6.19 10.90 -6.05
C THR A 162 7.10 10.97 -4.82
N LEU A 163 7.06 9.95 -3.96
CA LEU A 163 7.94 9.79 -2.81
C LEU A 163 9.34 9.27 -3.18
N GLY A 164 9.55 8.84 -4.43
CA GLY A 164 10.82 8.27 -4.91
C GLY A 164 11.05 6.81 -4.50
N ASP A 165 10.02 6.09 -4.03
CA ASP A 165 10.11 4.65 -3.73
C ASP A 165 9.81 3.82 -4.99
N GLU A 166 10.74 3.87 -5.93
CA GLU A 166 10.55 3.33 -7.27
C GLU A 166 10.38 1.80 -7.31
N ASP A 167 11.03 1.09 -6.38
CA ASP A 167 10.94 -0.38 -6.31
C ASP A 167 9.50 -0.81 -5.98
N ASN A 168 8.88 -0.12 -5.02
CA ASN A 168 7.49 -0.38 -4.63
C ASN A 168 6.49 0.18 -5.65
N ALA A 169 6.80 1.30 -6.32
CA ALA A 169 5.98 1.84 -7.41
C ALA A 169 5.88 0.86 -8.60
N LEU A 170 6.97 0.14 -8.91
CA LEU A 170 6.98 -0.90 -9.95
C LEU A 170 6.11 -2.11 -9.57
N VAL A 171 6.16 -2.54 -8.30
CA VAL A 171 5.29 -3.61 -7.80
C VAL A 171 3.82 -3.20 -7.90
N ALA A 172 3.47 -2.03 -7.39
CA ALA A 172 2.10 -1.52 -7.43
C ALA A 172 1.59 -1.34 -8.88
N THR A 173 2.46 -0.93 -9.82
CA THR A 173 2.09 -0.83 -11.24
C THR A 173 1.87 -2.21 -11.87
N SER A 174 2.65 -3.21 -11.47
CA SER A 174 2.45 -4.58 -11.94
C SER A 174 1.15 -5.19 -11.40
N GLU A 175 0.85 -4.97 -10.12
CA GLU A 175 -0.41 -5.39 -9.48
C GLU A 175 -1.62 -4.66 -10.10
N TYR A 176 -1.48 -3.39 -10.48
CA TYR A 176 -2.49 -2.68 -11.28
C TYR A 176 -2.80 -3.42 -12.58
N GLY A 177 -1.78 -3.82 -13.34
CA GLY A 177 -1.97 -4.56 -14.58
C GLY A 177 -2.59 -5.94 -14.37
N GLU A 178 -2.27 -6.63 -13.28
CA GLU A 178 -2.90 -7.90 -12.88
C GLU A 178 -4.41 -7.74 -12.65
N HIS A 179 -4.81 -6.84 -11.75
CA HIS A 179 -6.21 -6.60 -11.44
C HIS A 179 -6.99 -6.10 -12.66
N MET A 180 -6.35 -5.32 -13.54
CA MET A 180 -6.98 -4.93 -14.80
C MET A 180 -7.17 -6.07 -15.79
N ALA A 181 -6.21 -6.98 -15.89
CA ALA A 181 -6.35 -8.16 -16.72
C ALA A 181 -7.44 -9.10 -16.17
N ASN A 182 -7.57 -9.24 -14.85
CA ASN A 182 -8.62 -10.01 -14.19
C ASN A 182 -10.01 -9.42 -14.44
N ALA A 183 -10.18 -8.11 -14.23
CA ALA A 183 -11.46 -7.43 -14.49
C ALA A 183 -11.92 -7.65 -15.93
N ALA A 184 -11.02 -7.47 -16.89
CA ALA A 184 -11.30 -7.67 -18.30
C ALA A 184 -11.57 -9.13 -18.66
N ALA A 185 -10.91 -10.09 -18.00
CA ALA A 185 -11.18 -11.52 -18.19
C ALA A 185 -12.54 -11.96 -17.66
N GLU A 186 -13.04 -11.33 -16.59
CA GLU A 186 -14.42 -11.57 -16.11
C GLU A 186 -15.45 -11.01 -17.10
N LEU A 187 -15.24 -9.79 -17.61
CA LEU A 187 -16.13 -9.22 -18.64
C LEU A 187 -16.11 -10.00 -19.96
N ALA A 188 -14.95 -10.50 -20.39
CA ALA A 188 -14.83 -11.29 -21.62
C ALA A 188 -15.65 -12.59 -21.60
N GLN A 189 -15.94 -13.14 -20.42
CA GLN A 189 -16.80 -14.32 -20.29
C GLN A 189 -18.28 -13.99 -20.51
N VAL A 190 -18.71 -12.77 -20.18
CA VAL A 190 -20.12 -12.36 -20.24
C VAL A 190 -20.45 -11.55 -21.49
N GLU A 191 -19.46 -10.86 -22.08
CA GLU A 191 -19.60 -10.07 -23.33
C GLU A 191 -20.27 -10.88 -24.46
N SER A 192 -19.98 -12.18 -24.55
CA SER A 192 -20.61 -13.06 -25.56
C SER A 192 -21.98 -13.61 -25.18
N LEU A 193 -22.34 -13.60 -23.89
CA LEU A 193 -23.61 -14.14 -23.39
C LEU A 193 -24.70 -13.08 -23.28
N GLN A 194 -24.31 -11.83 -23.04
CA GLN A 194 -25.22 -10.72 -22.82
C GLN A 194 -24.75 -9.47 -23.58
N PRO A 195 -25.53 -8.96 -24.55
CA PRO A 195 -25.17 -7.73 -25.28
C PRO A 195 -25.17 -6.48 -24.39
N GLU A 196 -25.86 -6.52 -23.24
CA GLU A 196 -25.88 -5.41 -22.28
C GLU A 196 -24.50 -5.17 -21.65
N THR A 197 -23.64 -6.20 -21.56
CA THR A 197 -22.26 -6.11 -21.08
C THR A 197 -21.36 -5.24 -21.96
N ALA A 198 -21.73 -4.99 -23.23
CA ALA A 198 -20.99 -4.10 -24.11
C ALA A 198 -20.90 -2.67 -23.53
N THR A 199 -21.94 -2.23 -22.80
CA THR A 199 -21.93 -0.93 -22.13
C THR A 199 -20.91 -0.88 -20.98
N LEU A 200 -20.77 -1.97 -20.23
CA LEU A 200 -19.77 -2.09 -19.15
C LEU A 200 -18.35 -2.10 -19.70
N VAL A 201 -18.11 -2.77 -20.84
CA VAL A 201 -16.79 -2.77 -21.49
C VAL A 201 -16.42 -1.38 -22.00
N VAL A 202 -17.38 -0.62 -22.52
CA VAL A 202 -17.16 0.80 -22.90
C VAL A 202 -16.86 1.66 -21.67
N GLN A 203 -17.58 1.47 -20.56
CA GLN A 203 -17.29 2.18 -19.30
C GLN A 203 -15.90 1.84 -18.76
N LEU A 204 -15.51 0.56 -18.80
CA LEU A 204 -14.17 0.12 -18.42
C LEU A 204 -13.10 0.78 -19.29
N GLN A 205 -13.31 0.84 -20.61
CA GLN A 205 -12.40 1.50 -21.53
C GLN A 205 -12.22 2.99 -21.19
N GLN A 206 -13.33 3.69 -20.91
CA GLN A 206 -13.29 5.08 -20.50
C GLN A 206 -12.48 5.28 -19.20
N ARG A 207 -12.68 4.41 -18.20
CA ARG A 207 -11.90 4.42 -16.95
C ARG A 207 -10.41 4.19 -17.18
N ILE A 208 -10.06 3.25 -18.06
CA ILE A 208 -8.66 3.02 -18.43
C ILE A 208 -8.07 4.26 -19.08
N ASP A 209 -8.80 4.94 -19.96
CA ASP A 209 -8.31 6.16 -20.59
C ASP A 209 -8.12 7.31 -19.56
N GLU A 210 -8.99 7.42 -18.55
CA GLU A 210 -8.81 8.31 -17.40
C GLU A 210 -7.53 7.97 -16.59
N HIS A 211 -7.28 6.67 -16.36
CA HIS A 211 -6.07 6.19 -15.68
C HIS A 211 -4.81 6.52 -16.46
N ARG A 212 -4.82 6.31 -17.78
CA ARG A 212 -3.70 6.64 -18.67
C ARG A 212 -3.40 8.13 -18.67
N ALA A 213 -4.43 8.97 -18.78
CA ALA A 213 -4.28 10.41 -18.72
C ALA A 213 -3.68 10.86 -17.38
N THR A 214 -4.14 10.27 -16.27
CA THR A 214 -3.60 10.54 -14.93
C THR A 214 -2.14 10.10 -14.82
N ALA A 215 -1.80 8.88 -15.26
CA ALA A 215 -0.43 8.37 -15.27
C ALA A 215 0.49 9.25 -16.13
N ALA A 216 0.06 9.65 -17.33
CA ALA A 216 0.81 10.53 -18.22
C ALA A 216 1.08 11.90 -17.58
N ALA A 217 0.09 12.49 -16.90
CA ALA A 217 0.27 13.75 -16.18
C ALA A 217 1.29 13.63 -15.03
N VAL A 218 1.28 12.51 -14.30
CA VAL A 218 2.26 12.25 -13.23
C VAL A 218 3.65 12.00 -13.82
N VAL A 219 3.77 11.22 -14.89
CA VAL A 219 5.03 10.98 -15.60
C VAL A 219 5.65 12.30 -16.07
N ALA A 220 4.87 13.20 -16.67
CA ALA A 220 5.34 14.51 -17.11
C ALA A 220 5.92 15.33 -15.94
N ARG A 221 5.21 15.37 -14.80
CA ARG A 221 5.67 16.07 -13.58
C ARG A 221 6.93 15.45 -12.98
N LEU A 222 7.03 14.12 -12.96
CA LEU A 222 8.21 13.42 -12.43
C LEU A 222 9.43 13.58 -13.34
N ALA A 223 9.22 13.74 -14.65
CA ALA A 223 10.29 13.96 -15.62
C ALA A 223 10.95 15.34 -15.51
N GLU A 224 10.25 16.34 -14.96
CA GLU A 224 10.80 17.68 -14.69
C GLU A 224 11.84 17.69 -13.56
N ASP A 225 11.81 16.69 -12.66
CA ASP A 225 12.74 16.55 -11.54
C ASP A 225 13.78 15.44 -11.83
N PRO A 226 15.07 15.79 -12.04
CA PRO A 226 16.12 14.82 -12.32
C PRO A 226 16.26 13.72 -11.26
N ASN A 227 15.90 14.01 -9.99
CA ASN A 227 15.98 13.04 -8.90
C ASN A 227 14.79 12.05 -8.90
N ARG A 228 13.75 12.31 -9.70
CA ARG A 228 12.54 11.47 -9.81
C ARG A 228 12.30 10.94 -11.23
N ALA A 229 13.16 11.27 -12.19
CA ALA A 229 13.06 10.81 -13.57
C ALA A 229 13.04 9.26 -13.67
N SER A 230 13.76 8.54 -12.79
CA SER A 230 13.74 7.08 -12.73
C SER A 230 12.45 6.50 -12.12
N ALA A 231 11.71 7.28 -11.33
CA ALA A 231 10.39 6.91 -10.80
C ALA A 231 9.30 7.03 -11.87
N ALA A 232 9.45 7.98 -12.81
CA ALA A 232 8.55 8.15 -13.94
C ALA A 232 8.45 6.87 -14.79
N ALA A 233 9.56 6.13 -14.93
CA ALA A 233 9.60 4.88 -15.67
C ALA A 233 8.63 3.82 -15.13
N ALA A 234 8.30 3.85 -13.84
CA ALA A 234 7.33 2.92 -13.27
C ALA A 234 5.91 3.14 -13.83
N LEU A 235 5.52 4.39 -14.08
CA LEU A 235 4.19 4.75 -14.56
C LEU A 235 4.11 4.87 -16.09
N SER A 236 5.25 4.95 -16.79
CA SER A 236 5.29 5.04 -18.25
C SER A 236 4.61 3.87 -18.96
N ALA A 237 4.69 2.66 -18.40
CA ALA A 237 4.02 1.47 -18.94
C ALA A 237 2.49 1.66 -18.99
N VAL A 238 1.92 2.34 -18.00
CA VAL A 238 0.48 2.68 -17.96
C VAL A 238 0.16 3.83 -18.92
N ALA A 239 1.03 4.83 -19.03
CA ALA A 239 0.74 6.07 -19.77
C ALA A 239 0.69 5.92 -21.31
N VAL A 240 1.45 4.99 -21.88
CA VAL A 240 1.76 4.99 -23.33
C VAL A 240 0.88 4.04 -24.15
N ARG A 241 0.40 2.95 -23.57
CA ARG A 241 -0.16 1.84 -24.35
C ARG A 241 -1.68 1.94 -24.47
N GLY A 242 -2.22 1.79 -25.69
CA GLY A 242 -3.65 1.66 -25.98
C GLY A 242 -4.01 0.22 -26.34
N PRO A 243 -5.28 -0.20 -26.21
CA PRO A 243 -5.67 -1.59 -26.49
C PRO A 243 -5.44 -1.92 -27.97
N SER A 244 -4.63 -2.95 -28.23
CA SER A 244 -4.48 -3.49 -29.59
C SER A 244 -5.67 -4.37 -29.93
N THR A 245 -6.49 -3.94 -30.89
CA THR A 245 -7.77 -4.58 -31.25
C THR A 245 -7.65 -5.68 -32.30
N ALA A 246 -6.44 -6.06 -32.71
CA ALA A 246 -6.25 -6.99 -33.82
C ALA A 246 -6.73 -8.42 -33.47
N GLY A 247 -7.98 -8.73 -33.87
CA GLY A 247 -8.56 -10.07 -33.79
C GLY A 247 -9.02 -10.53 -32.40
N LEU A 248 -9.16 -9.61 -31.44
CA LEU A 248 -9.61 -9.87 -30.07
C LEU A 248 -10.93 -9.16 -29.79
N SER A 249 -11.76 -9.72 -28.89
CA SER A 249 -12.88 -8.95 -28.34
C SER A 249 -12.35 -7.73 -27.57
N PRO A 250 -13.13 -6.64 -27.46
CA PRO A 250 -12.74 -5.46 -26.67
C PRO A 250 -12.23 -5.80 -25.26
N ALA A 251 -12.92 -6.68 -24.53
CA ALA A 251 -12.47 -7.11 -23.20
C ALA A 251 -11.15 -7.92 -23.26
N ALA A 252 -10.98 -8.80 -24.25
CA ALA A 252 -9.73 -9.55 -24.42
C ALA A 252 -8.54 -8.65 -24.85
N ALA A 253 -8.79 -7.58 -25.60
CA ALA A 253 -7.78 -6.58 -25.95
C ALA A 253 -7.32 -5.78 -24.73
N ILE A 254 -8.26 -5.38 -23.86
CA ILE A 254 -7.95 -4.75 -22.57
C ILE A 254 -7.12 -5.68 -21.68
N ALA A 255 -7.51 -6.95 -21.57
CA ALA A 255 -6.79 -7.91 -20.74
C ALA A 255 -5.33 -8.11 -21.22
N GLN A 256 -5.13 -8.14 -22.54
CA GLN A 256 -3.78 -8.23 -23.13
C GLN A 256 -2.95 -6.98 -22.83
N ASP A 257 -3.51 -5.79 -23.02
CA ASP A 257 -2.83 -4.52 -22.73
C ASP A 257 -2.40 -4.40 -21.26
N ALA A 258 -3.28 -4.82 -20.36
CA ALA A 258 -3.00 -4.86 -18.92
C ALA A 258 -1.88 -5.87 -18.56
N ALA A 259 -1.87 -7.05 -19.21
CA ALA A 259 -0.80 -8.02 -19.05
C ALA A 259 0.55 -7.53 -19.58
N ASP A 260 0.56 -6.82 -20.71
CA ASP A 260 1.77 -6.23 -21.27
C ASP A 260 2.31 -5.09 -20.38
N THR A 261 1.41 -4.32 -19.78
CA THR A 261 1.75 -3.29 -18.77
C THR A 261 2.41 -3.92 -17.54
N ALA A 262 1.85 -5.01 -17.02
CA ALA A 262 2.42 -5.71 -15.87
C ALA A 262 3.81 -6.32 -16.19
N ASP A 263 3.98 -6.92 -17.37
CA ASP A 263 5.25 -7.51 -17.79
C ASP A 263 6.35 -6.45 -17.98
N GLU A 264 5.99 -5.27 -18.48
CA GLU A 264 6.92 -4.14 -18.62
C GLU A 264 7.39 -3.62 -17.25
N ALA A 265 6.46 -3.44 -16.31
CA ALA A 265 6.79 -3.07 -14.93
C ALA A 265 7.68 -4.13 -14.24
N ALA A 266 7.38 -5.42 -14.42
CA ALA A 266 8.19 -6.52 -13.92
C ALA A 266 9.60 -6.53 -14.53
N ALA A 267 9.72 -6.35 -15.85
CA ALA A 267 11.01 -6.29 -16.53
C ALA A 267 11.88 -5.12 -16.05
N LEU A 268 11.27 -3.96 -15.77
CA LEU A 268 11.97 -2.83 -15.16
C LEU A 268 12.44 -3.14 -13.73
N ALA A 269 11.63 -3.83 -12.93
CA ALA A 269 12.01 -4.26 -11.59
C ALA A 269 13.18 -5.27 -11.62
N GLU A 270 13.15 -6.22 -12.54
CA GLU A 270 14.23 -7.20 -12.75
C GLU A 270 15.55 -6.54 -13.18
N ARG A 271 15.49 -5.59 -14.13
CA ARG A 271 16.66 -4.80 -14.55
C ARG A 271 17.28 -4.01 -13.39
N LYS A 272 16.47 -3.58 -12.43
CA LYS A 272 16.94 -2.91 -11.21
C LYS A 272 17.51 -3.86 -10.16
N ALA A 273 16.98 -5.08 -10.10
CA ALA A 273 17.42 -6.11 -9.16
C ALA A 273 18.71 -6.79 -9.59
N THR A 274 18.99 -6.84 -10.89
CA THR A 274 20.26 -7.36 -11.39
C THR A 274 21.37 -6.36 -11.10
N PRO A 275 22.36 -6.70 -10.24
CA PRO A 275 23.54 -5.85 -10.12
C PRO A 275 24.23 -5.86 -11.49
N VAL A 276 24.53 -4.67 -12.01
CA VAL A 276 25.46 -4.52 -13.14
C VAL A 276 26.77 -5.14 -12.68
N ARG A 277 26.96 -6.42 -12.98
CA ARG A 277 28.22 -7.11 -12.81
C ARG A 277 29.15 -6.36 -13.75
N GLY A 278 29.99 -5.50 -13.18
CA GLY A 278 30.91 -4.66 -13.95
C GLY A 278 31.51 -5.52 -15.04
N THR A 279 31.12 -5.26 -16.28
CA THR A 279 31.89 -5.65 -17.43
C THR A 279 33.24 -5.01 -17.16
N GLY A 280 34.17 -5.85 -16.73
CA GLY A 280 35.55 -5.46 -16.56
C GLY A 280 35.93 -4.66 -17.79
N SER A 281 36.53 -3.51 -17.54
CA SER A 281 37.37 -2.84 -18.50
C SER A 281 38.25 -3.90 -19.17
N SER A 282 37.82 -4.39 -20.34
CA SER A 282 38.69 -5.02 -21.32
C SER A 282 39.56 -3.90 -21.85
N GLN A 283 40.54 -3.51 -21.03
CA GLN A 283 41.66 -2.71 -21.45
C GLN A 283 42.38 -3.56 -22.51
N PRO A 284 42.44 -3.13 -23.77
CA PRO A 284 43.15 -3.89 -24.79
C PRO A 284 44.61 -3.97 -24.36
N SER A 285 45.09 -5.20 -24.21
CA SER A 285 46.47 -5.55 -23.94
C SER A 285 47.35 -5.07 -25.08
N SER A 286 47.96 -3.89 -24.93
CA SER A 286 49.18 -3.55 -25.66
C SER A 286 50.37 -4.14 -24.91
N SER A 287 50.87 -5.23 -25.47
CA SER A 287 52.14 -5.87 -25.14
C SER A 287 53.30 -4.89 -25.20
N THR A 288 54.04 -4.70 -24.11
CA THR A 288 55.49 -4.50 -24.16
C THR A 288 56.13 -4.93 -22.85
N ASP A 289 56.58 -6.18 -22.85
CA ASP A 289 57.90 -6.65 -22.43
C ASP A 289 58.75 -5.68 -21.57
N ARG A 290 58.94 -6.01 -20.28
CA ARG A 290 60.24 -5.94 -19.56
C ARG A 290 60.14 -6.39 -18.10
N THR A 291 60.77 -7.54 -17.86
CA THR A 291 61.60 -7.97 -16.71
C THR A 291 61.77 -7.00 -15.53
N ALA A 292 61.27 -7.38 -14.34
CA ALA A 292 61.95 -7.21 -13.04
C ALA A 292 61.18 -7.91 -11.89
N THR A 293 61.96 -8.55 -11.00
CA THR A 293 61.60 -9.37 -9.84
C THR A 293 61.18 -8.55 -8.59
N PRO A 294 60.71 -9.20 -7.49
CA PRO A 294 59.69 -8.65 -6.59
C PRO A 294 60.27 -7.93 -5.37
N VAL A 295 59.57 -6.89 -4.88
CA VAL A 295 59.79 -6.30 -3.55
C VAL A 295 58.53 -6.48 -2.73
N VAL A 296 58.68 -7.26 -1.66
CA VAL A 296 57.77 -7.41 -0.54
C VAL A 296 57.57 -6.06 0.14
N ARG A 297 56.32 -5.62 0.28
CA ARG A 297 55.96 -4.64 1.31
C ARG A 297 54.55 -4.91 1.83
N ASP A 298 54.52 -5.62 2.94
CA ASP A 298 53.38 -5.66 3.85
C ASP A 298 53.04 -4.24 4.30
N THR A 299 51.80 -3.82 4.05
CA THR A 299 51.13 -2.86 4.92
C THR A 299 49.67 -3.29 5.08
N ASN A 300 49.45 -3.97 6.21
CA ASN A 300 48.16 -4.06 6.87
C ASN A 300 47.56 -2.65 7.04
N ALA A 301 46.37 -2.44 6.49
CA ALA A 301 45.43 -1.44 6.97
C ALA A 301 44.00 -1.95 6.72
N SER A 302 43.68 -3.07 7.37
CA SER A 302 42.32 -3.53 7.62
C SER A 302 41.71 -2.67 8.72
N GLY A 303 40.77 -1.79 8.35
CA GLY A 303 40.14 -0.91 9.33
C GLY A 303 39.04 -0.03 8.76
N GLY A 304 38.07 -0.61 8.04
CA GLY A 304 36.91 0.18 7.61
C GLY A 304 36.01 -0.45 6.55
N SER A 305 35.68 -1.74 6.61
CA SER A 305 34.78 -2.33 5.60
C SER A 305 33.83 -3.40 6.12
N ALA A 306 33.37 -3.31 7.38
CA ALA A 306 32.36 -4.22 7.92
C ALA A 306 30.94 -3.61 8.01
N ARG A 307 30.78 -2.31 7.74
CA ARG A 307 29.48 -1.60 7.88
C ARG A 307 28.77 -1.31 6.56
N GLY A 308 29.45 -1.49 5.42
CA GLY A 308 28.88 -1.29 4.07
C GLY A 308 28.22 -2.54 3.48
N GLU A 309 28.75 -3.73 3.77
CA GLU A 309 28.27 -4.99 3.17
C GLU A 309 26.86 -5.38 3.66
N SER A 310 26.51 -5.09 4.91
CA SER A 310 25.18 -5.40 5.46
C SER A 310 24.07 -4.54 4.85
N ALA A 311 24.30 -3.23 4.70
CA ALA A 311 23.34 -2.32 4.07
C ALA A 311 23.19 -2.58 2.56
N GLN A 312 24.25 -3.02 1.89
CA GLN A 312 24.21 -3.37 0.47
C GLN A 312 23.50 -4.70 0.24
N GLY A 313 23.73 -5.71 1.08
CA GLY A 313 23.02 -6.99 1.04
C GLY A 313 21.51 -6.87 1.29
N GLU A 314 21.11 -6.02 2.24
CA GLU A 314 19.70 -5.76 2.54
C GLU A 314 18.97 -5.07 1.37
N ARG A 315 19.63 -4.12 0.69
CA ARG A 315 19.08 -3.45 -0.50
C ARG A 315 18.93 -4.39 -1.70
N VAL A 316 19.90 -5.27 -1.93
CA VAL A 316 19.80 -6.30 -2.99
C VAL A 316 18.66 -7.27 -2.68
N SER A 317 18.48 -7.65 -1.40
CA SER A 317 17.35 -8.48 -0.97
C SER A 317 15.99 -7.77 -1.13
N LYS A 318 15.88 -6.46 -0.86
CA LYS A 318 14.63 -5.70 -1.10
C LYS A 318 14.28 -5.68 -2.60
N LYS A 319 15.25 -5.35 -3.46
CA LYS A 319 15.04 -5.28 -4.92
C LYS A 319 14.69 -6.63 -5.53
N GLY A 320 15.34 -7.71 -5.09
CA GLY A 320 15.01 -9.06 -5.53
C GLY A 320 13.58 -9.47 -5.14
N ARG A 321 13.12 -9.09 -3.94
CA ARG A 321 11.73 -9.33 -3.51
C ARG A 321 10.72 -8.51 -4.34
N ALA A 322 11.01 -7.25 -4.62
CA ALA A 322 10.18 -6.40 -5.47
C ALA A 322 10.07 -6.97 -6.89
N ALA A 323 11.20 -7.36 -7.49
CA ALA A 323 11.21 -8.01 -8.81
C ALA A 323 10.41 -9.32 -8.83
N GLY A 324 10.57 -10.16 -7.80
CA GLY A 324 9.80 -11.40 -7.68
C GLY A 324 8.29 -11.17 -7.53
N ALA A 325 7.88 -10.15 -6.77
CA ALA A 325 6.48 -9.77 -6.61
C ALA A 325 5.88 -9.23 -7.91
N ALA A 326 6.57 -8.31 -8.58
CA ALA A 326 6.15 -7.78 -9.88
C ALA A 326 6.06 -8.89 -10.92
N ARG A 327 7.04 -9.82 -10.95
CA ARG A 327 7.01 -10.93 -11.90
C ARG A 327 5.82 -11.86 -11.68
N LYS A 328 5.51 -12.17 -10.42
CA LYS A 328 4.32 -12.95 -10.07
C LYS A 328 3.04 -12.28 -10.58
N ALA A 329 2.87 -10.98 -10.32
CA ALA A 329 1.72 -10.22 -10.81
C ALA A 329 1.63 -10.21 -12.34
N ALA A 330 2.75 -10.07 -13.04
CA ALA A 330 2.80 -10.16 -14.50
C ALA A 330 2.40 -11.54 -15.05
N ASP A 331 2.82 -12.62 -14.39
CA ASP A 331 2.45 -13.98 -14.79
C ASP A 331 0.95 -14.25 -14.54
N GLU A 332 0.39 -13.73 -13.44
CA GLU A 332 -1.06 -13.77 -13.16
C GLU A 332 -1.86 -12.94 -14.18
N ALA A 333 -1.39 -11.74 -14.53
CA ALA A 333 -1.99 -10.92 -15.58
C ALA A 333 -2.03 -11.63 -16.94
N LYS A 334 -0.94 -12.33 -17.31
CA LYS A 334 -0.87 -13.13 -18.54
C LYS A 334 -1.84 -14.31 -18.52
N ALA A 335 -2.01 -14.96 -17.37
CA ALA A 335 -2.99 -16.02 -17.20
C ALA A 335 -4.42 -15.50 -17.40
N ALA A 336 -4.73 -14.32 -16.85
CA ALA A 336 -6.02 -13.65 -17.03
C ALA A 336 -6.26 -13.25 -18.49
N ALA A 337 -5.27 -12.68 -19.17
CA ALA A 337 -5.35 -12.36 -20.59
C ALA A 337 -5.60 -13.61 -21.45
N LYS A 338 -4.97 -14.74 -21.13
CA LYS A 338 -5.23 -16.02 -21.79
C LYS A 338 -6.67 -16.49 -21.55
N LYS A 339 -7.16 -16.40 -20.30
CA LYS A 339 -8.56 -16.71 -19.94
C LYS A 339 -9.55 -15.86 -20.74
N ALA A 340 -9.28 -14.56 -20.89
CA ALA A 340 -10.11 -13.64 -21.69
C ALA A 340 -10.17 -14.07 -23.17
N LYS A 341 -9.02 -14.44 -23.76
CA LYS A 341 -8.95 -14.95 -25.14
C LYS A 341 -9.74 -16.25 -25.33
N GLU A 342 -9.67 -17.16 -24.36
CA GLU A 342 -10.43 -18.42 -24.39
C GLU A 342 -11.93 -18.19 -24.26
N GLY A 343 -12.35 -17.26 -23.38
CA GLY A 343 -13.74 -16.82 -23.25
C GLY A 343 -14.30 -16.28 -24.57
N SER A 344 -13.54 -15.45 -25.27
CA SER A 344 -13.91 -14.92 -26.58
C SER A 344 -13.96 -15.98 -27.70
N ARG A 345 -13.12 -17.03 -27.63
CA ARG A 345 -13.07 -18.08 -28.67
C ARG A 345 -14.15 -19.14 -28.54
N ARG A 346 -14.54 -19.53 -27.32
CA ARG A 346 -15.56 -20.58 -27.09
C ARG A 346 -16.92 -20.24 -27.69
N THR A 347 -17.18 -18.97 -27.99
CA THR A 347 -18.48 -18.48 -28.45
C THR A 347 -18.53 -18.12 -29.94
N LEU A 348 -17.40 -18.12 -30.65
CA LEU A 348 -17.32 -17.89 -32.11
C LEU A 348 -17.58 -19.14 -32.96
N ALA A 349 -17.75 -20.32 -32.35
CA ALA A 349 -18.08 -21.56 -33.07
C ALA A 349 -19.59 -21.81 -33.04
N PRO A 350 -20.36 -21.50 -34.11
CA PRO A 350 -21.65 -22.12 -34.29
C PRO A 350 -21.41 -23.62 -34.52
N ASN A 351 -21.97 -24.43 -33.64
CA ASN A 351 -21.89 -25.88 -33.68
C ASN A 351 -22.66 -26.40 -34.92
N ASN A 352 -22.02 -26.36 -36.09
CA ASN A 352 -22.62 -26.75 -37.37
C ASN A 352 -22.50 -28.27 -37.62
N ARG A 353 -22.52 -29.08 -36.55
CA ARG A 353 -22.27 -30.53 -36.60
C ARG A 353 -23.50 -31.43 -36.52
N ASP A 354 -24.71 -30.89 -36.40
CA ASP A 354 -25.93 -31.70 -36.25
C ASP A 354 -26.88 -31.68 -37.46
N ARG A 355 -26.38 -31.52 -38.70
CA ARG A 355 -27.28 -31.50 -39.87
C ARG A 355 -26.89 -32.34 -41.08
N SER A 356 -26.20 -33.45 -40.85
CA SER A 356 -25.94 -34.43 -41.91
C SER A 356 -25.90 -35.84 -41.33
N ASP A 357 -27.06 -36.40 -40.98
CA ASP A 357 -27.21 -37.87 -40.83
C ASP A 357 -28.68 -38.36 -40.80
N ASN A 358 -29.64 -37.59 -41.34
CA ASN A 358 -31.04 -38.03 -41.41
C ASN A 358 -31.61 -37.93 -42.83
N ARG A 359 -30.88 -38.49 -43.80
CA ARG A 359 -31.44 -38.83 -45.11
C ARG A 359 -31.07 -40.25 -45.48
N ASP A 360 -32.12 -40.96 -45.86
CA ASP A 360 -32.14 -42.18 -46.66
C ASP A 360 -31.85 -43.49 -45.92
N ASP A 361 -32.88 -43.99 -45.22
CA ASP A 361 -33.15 -45.43 -45.14
C ASP A 361 -34.66 -45.66 -44.94
N SER A 362 -35.42 -45.44 -46.00
CA SER A 362 -36.83 -45.83 -46.08
C SER A 362 -37.20 -46.14 -47.52
N ASN A 363 -36.57 -47.15 -48.14
CA ASN A 363 -37.23 -47.87 -49.23
C ASN A 363 -36.52 -49.21 -49.55
N ASN A 364 -37.02 -50.32 -48.98
CA ASN A 364 -37.38 -51.47 -49.81
C ASN A 364 -38.06 -52.56 -48.98
N GLY A 365 -39.37 -52.68 -49.18
CA GLY A 365 -40.16 -53.84 -48.83
C GLY A 365 -41.23 -54.04 -49.89
N ASN A 366 -41.15 -55.20 -50.57
CA ASN A 366 -42.16 -55.90 -51.38
C ASN A 366 -42.72 -55.20 -52.63
N ASP A 367 -42.38 -55.74 -53.80
CA ASP A 367 -43.21 -56.73 -54.51
C ASP A 367 -42.37 -57.54 -55.53
#